data_AF-A0A822C6X2-F1
#
_entry.id   AF-A0A822C6X2-F1
#
_cell.length_a   1.000
_cell.length_b   1.000
_cell.length_c   1.000
_cell.angle_alpha   90.00
_cell.angle_beta   90.00
_cell.angle_gamma   90.00
#
_symmetry.space_group_name_H-M   'P 1'
#
loop_
_entity.id
_entity.type
_entity.pdbx_description
1 polymer ?
#
loop_
_entity_poly.entity_id
_entity_poly.type
_entity_poly.pdbx_seq_one_letter_code
_entity_poly.pdbx_strand_id
1 'polypeptide(L)'
;MDTSLNDKIIAEALQKAQKDGGIVLKEKLRKLLVERRIPFIPLTSETESLGPLGDGTFGMVELIRYKKKLYAHKRARQNTREHRNGILDEGIKLSDIAQHHPNIQRL
;
A
#
# COMPACT_ATOMS: atom_id res chain seq x y z
N MET A 1 6.02 -4.20 18.71
CA MET A 1 6.61 -3.73 17.44
C MET A 1 7.44 -2.52 17.79
N ASP A 2 8.69 -2.47 17.34
CA ASP A 2 9.58 -1.32 17.59
C ASP A 2 9.10 -0.13 16.74
N THR A 3 8.43 0.83 17.39
CA THR A 3 7.81 2.00 16.74
C THR A 3 8.83 2.80 15.94
N SER A 4 10.08 2.85 16.40
CA SER A 4 11.19 3.55 15.76
C SER A 4 11.48 3.07 14.33
N LEU A 5 11.38 1.77 14.07
CA LEU A 5 11.67 1.20 12.75
C LEU A 5 10.52 1.45 11.77
N ASN A 6 9.27 1.33 12.24
CA ASN A 6 8.10 1.56 11.40
C ASN A 6 7.99 3.04 10.98
N ASP A 7 8.31 3.96 11.89
CA ASP A 7 8.28 5.40 11.61
C ASP A 7 9.35 5.80 10.59
N LYS A 8 10.53 5.18 10.63
CA LYS A 8 11.57 5.36 9.60
C LYS A 8 11.12 4.89 8.23
N ILE A 9 10.52 3.70 8.14
CA ILE A 9 10.00 3.14 6.88
C ILE A 9 8.92 4.07 6.29
N ILE A 10 8.00 4.58 7.13
CA ILE A 10 6.97 5.53 6.70
C ILE A 10 7.61 6.84 6.21
N ALA A 11 8.59 7.37 6.93
CA ALA A 11 9.28 8.61 6.54
C ALA A 11 10.00 8.47 5.18
N GLU A 12 10.70 7.36 4.96
CA GLU A 12 11.37 7.04 3.69
C GLU A 12 10.35 6.91 2.54
N ALA A 13 9.23 6.22 2.79
CA ALA A 13 8.17 6.08 1.81
C ALA A 13 7.55 7.43 1.41
N LEU A 14 7.32 8.33 2.39
CA LEU A 14 6.80 9.68 2.14
C LEU A 14 7.79 10.57 1.38
N GLN A 15 9.09 10.51 1.69
CA GLN A 15 10.11 11.24 0.95
C GLN A 15 10.19 10.77 -0.50
N LYS A 16 10.17 9.44 -0.71
CA LYS A 16 10.17 8.86 -2.06
C LYS A 16 8.92 9.25 -2.85
N ALA A 17 7.74 9.19 -2.23
CA ALA A 17 6.50 9.62 -2.88
C ALA A 17 6.52 11.10 -3.29
N GLN A 18 7.13 11.97 -2.47
CA GLN A 18 7.31 13.38 -2.80
C GLN A 18 8.21 13.57 -4.03
N LYS A 19 9.33 12.83 -4.10
CA LYS A 19 10.26 12.88 -5.23
C LYS A 19 9.63 12.34 -6.53
N ASP A 20 8.87 11.26 -6.44
CA ASP A 20 8.38 10.52 -7.62
C ASP A 20 7.02 11.03 -8.14
N GLY A 21 6.21 11.67 -7.29
CA GLY A 21 4.82 12.06 -7.65
C GLY A 21 4.38 13.43 -7.16
N GLY A 22 5.28 14.18 -6.52
CA GLY A 22 5.01 15.49 -5.95
C GLY A 22 4.14 15.44 -4.69
N ILE A 23 3.70 16.62 -4.25
CA ILE A 23 2.96 16.83 -3.00
C ILE A 23 1.67 15.99 -2.95
N VAL A 24 0.95 15.87 -4.07
CA VAL A 24 -0.31 15.11 -4.14
C VAL A 24 -0.12 13.63 -3.79
N LEU A 25 0.93 12.99 -4.34
CA LEU A 25 1.19 11.57 -4.08
C LEU A 25 1.60 11.35 -2.61
N LYS A 26 2.42 12.27 -2.07
CA LYS A 26 2.83 12.26 -0.67
C LYS A 26 1.63 12.34 0.28
N GLU A 27 0.70 13.27 0.05
CA GLU A 27 -0.46 13.45 0.93
C GLU A 27 -1.41 12.25 0.91
N LYS A 28 -1.65 11.66 -0.26
CA LYS A 28 -2.45 10.44 -0.36
C LYS A 28 -1.82 9.27 0.42
N LEU A 29 -0.50 9.10 0.30
CA LEU A 29 0.23 8.08 1.04
C LEU A 29 0.21 8.36 2.55
N ARG A 30 0.38 9.61 2.96
CA ARG A 30 0.29 10.04 4.37
C ARG A 30 -1.07 9.70 4.97
N LYS A 31 -2.17 9.96 4.24
CA LYS A 31 -3.53 9.63 4.68
C LYS A 31 -3.67 8.13 4.98
N LEU A 32 -3.16 7.27 4.10
CA LEU A 32 -3.25 5.81 4.29
C LEU A 32 -2.37 5.32 5.45
N LEU A 33 -1.11 5.75 5.51
CA LEU A 33 -0.14 5.20 6.47
C LEU A 33 -0.28 5.79 7.87
N VAL A 34 -0.54 7.10 7.96
CA VAL A 34 -0.54 7.82 9.24
C VAL A 34 -1.96 7.89 9.81
N GLU A 35 -2.92 8.36 9.01
CA GLU A 35 -4.29 8.57 9.51
C GLU A 35 -5.07 7.25 9.60
N ARG A 36 -4.97 6.41 8.57
CA ARG A 36 -5.70 5.13 8.51
C ARG A 36 -4.92 3.94 9.07
N ARG A 37 -3.63 4.12 9.36
CA ARG A 37 -2.73 3.09 9.93
C ARG A 37 -2.75 1.78 9.13
N ILE A 38 -2.89 1.88 7.81
CA ILE A 38 -2.84 0.71 6.93
C ILE A 38 -1.41 0.15 6.97
N PRO A 39 -1.24 -1.17 7.19
CA PRO A 39 0.08 -1.80 7.18
C PRO A 39 0.79 -1.54 5.84
N PHE A 40 1.90 -0.81 5.89
CA PHE A 40 2.79 -0.70 4.74
C PHE A 40 3.72 -1.91 4.69
N ILE A 41 3.65 -2.68 3.61
CA ILE A 41 4.55 -3.82 3.39
C ILE A 41 5.60 -3.40 2.37
N PRO A 42 6.83 -3.08 2.80
CA PRO A 42 7.89 -2.75 1.87
C PRO A 42 8.37 -4.03 1.15
N LEU A 43 8.63 -3.94 -0.15
CA LEU A 43 9.25 -5.02 -0.93
C LEU A 43 10.73 -5.14 -0.54
N THR A 44 11.00 -5.90 0.51
CA THR A 44 12.36 -6.21 1.03
C THR A 44 12.67 -7.70 0.86
N SER A 45 13.87 -8.14 1.25
CA SER A 45 14.24 -9.56 1.33
C SER A 45 13.36 -10.39 2.26
N GLU A 46 12.60 -9.75 3.16
CA GLU A 46 11.62 -10.42 4.03
C GLU A 46 10.27 -10.69 3.33
N THR A 47 10.08 -10.18 2.11
CA THR A 47 8.85 -10.37 1.33
C THR A 47 9.07 -11.48 0.31
N GLU A 48 8.33 -12.57 0.49
CA GLU A 48 8.33 -13.72 -0.41
C GLU A 48 7.05 -13.66 -1.27
N SER A 49 7.18 -13.57 -2.60
CA SER A 49 6.04 -13.69 -3.51
C SER A 49 5.69 -15.17 -3.70
N LEU A 50 4.42 -15.51 -3.49
CA LEU A 50 3.89 -16.87 -3.60
C LEU A 50 3.09 -17.09 -4.90
N GLY A 51 2.92 -16.04 -5.71
CA GLY A 51 2.28 -16.10 -7.02
C GLY A 51 1.15 -15.09 -7.23
N PRO A 52 0.67 -14.93 -8.47
CA PRO A 52 -0.42 -14.02 -8.80
C PRO A 52 -1.77 -14.57 -8.29
N LEU A 53 -2.61 -13.68 -7.77
CA LEU A 53 -4.01 -13.94 -7.44
C LEU A 53 -4.96 -13.36 -8.49
N GLY A 54 -4.55 -12.29 -9.18
CA GLY A 54 -5.33 -11.68 -10.24
C GLY A 54 -4.58 -10.54 -10.93
N ASP A 55 -4.96 -10.28 -12.17
CA ASP A 55 -4.45 -9.17 -12.97
C ASP A 55 -5.62 -8.38 -13.55
N GLY A 56 -5.47 -7.06 -13.62
CA GLY A 56 -6.45 -6.15 -14.18
C GLY A 56 -5.78 -5.01 -14.94
N THR A 57 -6.61 -4.17 -15.54
CA THR A 57 -6.13 -3.06 -16.40
C THR A 57 -5.20 -2.10 -15.66
N PHE A 58 -5.46 -1.84 -14.37
CA PHE A 58 -4.76 -0.81 -13.60
C PHE A 58 -3.72 -1.35 -12.61
N GLY A 59 -3.81 -2.63 -12.26
CA GLY A 59 -2.95 -3.23 -11.25
C GLY A 59 -3.10 -4.74 -11.20
N MET A 60 -2.21 -5.34 -10.42
CA MET A 60 -2.20 -6.77 -10.18
C MET A 60 -2.18 -7.05 -8.69
N VAL A 61 -2.72 -8.21 -8.32
CA VAL A 61 -2.74 -8.72 -6.96
C VAL A 61 -1.91 -9.98 -6.90
N GLU A 62 -0.99 -10.04 -5.97
CA GLU A 62 -0.15 -11.20 -5.69
C GLU A 62 -0.36 -11.66 -4.25
N LEU A 63 -0.22 -12.96 -4.01
CA LEU A 63 -0.13 -13.50 -2.67
C LEU A 63 1.32 -13.36 -2.23
N ILE A 64 1.56 -12.68 -1.12
CA ILE A 64 2.89 -12.58 -0.52
C ILE A 64 2.90 -13.12 0.90
N ARG A 65 4.08 -13.53 1.37
CA ARG A 65 4.38 -13.76 2.77
C ARG A 65 5.31 -12.66 3.26
N TYR A 66 4.93 -12.00 4.35
CA TYR A 66 5.75 -11.02 5.05
C TYR A 66 5.66 -11.27 6.56
N LYS A 67 6.80 -11.39 7.24
CA LYS A 67 6.87 -11.66 8.70
C LYS A 67 5.96 -12.82 9.16
N LYS A 68 5.99 -13.94 8.41
CA LYS A 68 5.19 -15.16 8.65
C LYS A 68 3.66 -14.98 8.51
N LYS A 69 3.19 -13.86 7.95
CA LYS A 69 1.78 -13.61 7.64
C LYS A 69 1.57 -13.54 6.13
N LEU A 70 0.40 -13.98 5.68
CA LEU A 70 -0.01 -13.91 4.28
C LEU A 70 -0.80 -12.63 4.02
N TYR A 71 -0.53 -12.02 2.87
CA TYR A 71 -1.21 -10.81 2.42
C TYR A 71 -1.56 -10.91 0.94
N ALA A 72 -2.73 -10.40 0.58
CA ALA A 72 -3.03 -10.06 -0.81
C ALA A 72 -2.44 -8.67 -1.08
N HIS A 73 -1.32 -8.63 -1.79
CA HIS A 73 -0.59 -7.41 -2.07
C HIS A 73 -0.98 -6.87 -3.45
N LYS A 74 -1.57 -5.68 -3.47
CA LYS A 74 -1.97 -4.99 -4.70
C LYS A 74 -0.92 -3.99 -5.13
N ARG A 75 -0.45 -4.08 -6.37
CA ARG A 75 0.55 -3.17 -6.95
C ARG A 75 0.13 -2.63 -8.31
N ALA A 76 0.69 -1.47 -8.65
CA ALA A 76 0.41 -0.80 -9.92
C ALA A 76 0.99 -1.63 -11.05
N ARG A 77 0.21 -1.80 -12.14
CA ARG A 77 0.68 -2.52 -13.33
C ARG A 77 1.87 -1.82 -13.97
N GLN A 78 1.84 -0.49 -13.94
CA GLN A 78 2.90 0.37 -14.43
C GLN A 78 3.30 1.35 -13.34
N ASN A 79 4.58 1.70 -13.28
CA ASN A 79 5.08 2.67 -12.30
C ASN A 79 4.90 4.12 -12.77
N THR A 80 3.78 4.41 -13.46
CA THR A 80 3.41 5.77 -13.88
C THR A 80 2.74 6.52 -12.74
N ARG A 81 2.76 7.85 -12.82
CA ARG A 81 2.14 8.70 -11.80
C ARG A 81 0.64 8.45 -11.68
N GLU A 82 -0.06 8.27 -12.79
CA GLU A 82 -1.50 8.00 -12.83
C GLU A 82 -1.85 6.67 -12.16
N HIS A 83 -1.14 5.58 -12.48
CA HIS A 83 -1.40 4.28 -11.88
C HIS A 83 -1.09 4.27 -10.38
N ARG A 84 0.00 4.94 -9.96
CA ARG A 84 0.31 5.11 -8.52
C ARG A 84 -0.79 5.88 -7.81
N ASN A 85 -1.25 6.99 -8.37
CA ASN A 85 -2.36 7.76 -7.80
C ASN A 85 -3.64 6.92 -7.72
N GLY A 86 -3.95 6.15 -8.77
CA GLY A 86 -5.15 5.30 -8.83
C GLY A 86 -5.19 4.26 -7.71
N ILE A 87 -4.07 3.59 -7.42
CA ILE A 87 -4.00 2.63 -6.31
C ILE A 87 -4.16 3.31 -4.95
N LEU A 88 -3.55 4.48 -4.74
CA LEU A 88 -3.72 5.19 -3.47
C LEU A 88 -5.17 5.68 -3.30
N ASP A 89 -5.81 6.15 -4.36
CA ASP A 89 -7.22 6.57 -4.35
C ASP A 89 -8.16 5.41 -4.04
N GLU A 90 -7.91 4.25 -4.66
CA GLU A 90 -8.66 3.02 -4.35
C GLU A 90 -8.47 2.62 -2.88
N GLY A 91 -7.22 2.64 -2.40
CA GLY A 91 -6.90 2.35 -1.00
C GLY A 91 -7.66 3.27 -0.03
N ILE A 92 -7.73 4.57 -0.33
CA ILE A 92 -8.44 5.54 0.51
C ILE A 92 -9.93 5.19 0.54
N LYS A 93 -10.55 4.99 -0.62
CA LYS A 93 -11.98 4.66 -0.73
C LYS A 93 -12.33 3.36 0.01
N LEU A 94 -11.53 2.31 -0.18
CA LEU A 94 -11.74 1.04 0.51
C LEU A 94 -11.58 1.20 2.03
N SER A 95 -10.58 1.97 2.48
CA SER A 95 -10.38 2.23 3.91
C SER A 95 -11.53 3.02 4.54
N ASP A 96 -12.16 3.93 3.79
CA ASP A 96 -13.32 4.69 4.25
C ASP A 96 -14.52 3.74 4.43
N ILE A 97 -14.76 2.83 3.48
CA ILE A 97 -15.93 1.92 3.53
C ILE A 97 -15.72 0.79 4.55
N ALA A 98 -14.50 0.25 4.66
CA ALA A 98 -14.19 -0.89 5.54
C ALA A 98 -14.41 -0.59 7.04
N GLN A 99 -14.43 0.68 7.42
CA GLN A 99 -14.78 1.12 8.78
C GLN A 99 -16.27 0.94 9.09
N HIS A 100 -17.11 0.90 8.07
CA HIS A 100 -18.57 0.92 8.21
C HIS A 100 -19.24 -0.41 7.90
N HIS A 101 -18.52 -1.38 7.32
CA HIS A 101 -19.15 -2.64 6.90
C HIS A 101 -18.25 -3.88 7.12
N PRO A 102 -18.74 -4.92 7.85
CA PRO A 102 -17.92 -6.09 8.20
C PRO A 102 -17.57 -6.99 7.01
N ASN A 103 -18.36 -6.96 5.94
CA ASN A 103 -18.11 -7.78 4.73
C ASN A 103 -17.13 -7.12 3.74
N ILE A 104 -16.58 -5.94 4.08
CA ILE A 104 -15.57 -5.29 3.26
C ILE A 104 -14.20 -5.69 3.80
N GLN A 105 -13.35 -6.20 2.91
CA GLN A 105 -11.99 -6.59 3.24
C GLN A 105 -11.21 -5.37 3.77
N ARG A 106 -10.64 -5.52 4.96
CA ARG A 106 -9.75 -4.51 5.54
C ARG A 106 -8.39 -4.58 4.85
N LEU A 107 -7.82 -3.39 4.61
CA LEU A 107 -6.48 -3.19 4.10
C LEU A 107 -5.44 -3.30 5.22
#